data_AF-A0A3P2A326-F1
#
_entry.id   AF-A0A3P2A326-F1
#
_cell.length_a   1.000
_cell.length_b   1.000
_cell.length_c   1.000
_cell.angle_alpha   90.00
_cell.angle_beta   90.00
_cell.angle_gamma   90.00
#
_symmetry.space_group_name_H-M   'P 1'
#
loop_
_entity.id
_entity.type
_entity.pdbx_description
1 polymer ?
#
loop_
_entity_poly.entity_id
_entity_poly.type
_entity_poly.pdbx_seq_one_letter_code
_entity_poly.pdbx_strand_id
1 'polypeptide(L)' 'MTNPVREQIDDLLLFNDAEALKLLENMAKKHDIPQAALEELLAWERAQQIRKIAYGRTEMFDKVLDHPDYWGNTK' A
#
# COMPACT_ATOMS: atom_id res chain seq x y z
N MET A 1 8.61 1.12 -20.82
CA MET A 1 7.20 1.17 -20.40
C MET A 1 7.21 1.00 -18.89
N THR A 2 6.86 2.04 -18.13
CA THR A 2 6.74 1.94 -16.67
C THR A 2 5.54 1.05 -16.36
N ASN A 3 5.75 0.06 -15.49
CA ASN A 3 4.67 -0.80 -15.01
C ASN A 3 3.85 0.04 -14.01
N PRO A 4 2.56 0.32 -14.25
CA PRO A 4 1.75 1.18 -13.38
C PRO A 4 1.58 0.64 -11.95
N VAL A 5 1.82 -0.66 -11.74
CA VAL A 5 1.88 -1.26 -10.40
C VAL A 5 3.14 -0.85 -9.66
N ARG A 6 4.26 -0.72 -10.39
CA ARG A 6 5.57 -0.36 -9.86
C ARG A 6 5.57 1.09 -9.35
N GLU A 7 4.99 2.01 -10.11
CA GLU A 7 4.83 3.43 -9.71
C GLU A 7 4.10 3.61 -8.36
N GLN A 8 3.29 2.65 -7.91
CA GLN A 8 2.57 2.70 -6.62
C GLN A 8 3.41 2.23 -5.43
N ILE A 9 4.51 1.52 -5.68
CA ILE A 9 5.37 0.88 -4.68
C ILE A 9 6.85 1.23 -4.86
N ASP A 10 7.18 2.10 -5.82
CA ASP A 10 8.54 2.54 -6.13
C ASP A 10 9.19 3.31 -4.97
N ASP A 11 8.39 3.83 -4.03
CA ASP A 11 8.88 4.43 -2.79
C ASP A 11 9.34 3.39 -1.74
N LEU A 12 8.95 2.12 -1.89
CA LEU A 12 9.36 1.08 -0.97
C LEU A 12 10.84 0.77 -1.14
N LEU A 13 11.54 0.64 -0.01
CA LEU A 13 12.95 0.27 0.03
C LEU A 13 13.24 -1.04 -0.74
N LEU A 14 12.23 -1.92 -0.81
CA LEU A 14 12.25 -3.18 -1.56
C LEU A 14 12.68 -3.05 -3.02
N PHE A 15 12.45 -1.90 -3.67
CA PHE A 15 12.79 -1.70 -5.08
C PHE A 15 13.96 -0.73 -5.31
N ASN A 16 14.35 0.04 -4.29
CA ASN A 16 15.45 0.99 -4.35
C ASN A 16 16.75 0.47 -3.71
N ASP A 17 16.68 -0.63 -2.95
CA ASP A 17 17.84 -1.31 -2.36
C ASP A 17 18.04 -2.69 -3.02
N ALA A 18 19.28 -2.94 -3.47
CA ALA A 18 19.60 -4.15 -4.22
C ALA A 18 19.51 -5.44 -3.38
N GLU A 19 19.75 -5.36 -2.07
CA GLU A 19 19.61 -6.52 -1.17
C GLU A 19 18.13 -6.80 -0.88
N ALA A 20 17.33 -5.75 -0.71
CA ALA A 20 15.88 -5.87 -0.55
C ALA A 20 15.20 -6.44 -1.80
N LEU A 21 15.66 -6.06 -3.00
CA LEU A 21 15.16 -6.63 -4.25
C LEU A 21 15.49 -8.13 -4.38
N LYS A 22 16.71 -8.54 -4.00
CA LYS A 22 17.08 -9.97 -3.95
C LYS A 22 16.20 -10.76 -2.98
N LEU A 23 15.79 -10.18 -1.86
CA LEU A 23 14.86 -10.84 -0.93
C LEU A 23 13.51 -11.09 -1.60
N LEU A 24 12.98 -10.13 -2.36
CA LEU A 24 11.75 -10.29 -3.13
C LEU A 24 11.88 -11.41 -4.17
N GLU A 25 12.96 -11.42 -4.94
CA GLU A 25 13.24 -12.45 -5.95
C GLU A 25 13.38 -13.85 -5.34
N ASN A 26 14.06 -13.94 -4.19
CA ASN A 26 14.23 -15.20 -3.47
C ASN A 26 12.89 -15.73 -2.93
N MET A 27 12.03 -14.83 -2.44
CA MET A 27 10.69 -15.19 -2.00
C MET A 27 9.81 -15.66 -3.17
N ALA A 28 9.85 -14.95 -4.31
CA ALA A 28 9.17 -15.34 -5.54
C ALA A 28 9.55 -16.77 -5.95
N LYS A 29 10.86 -17.05 -6.00
CA LYS A 29 11.39 -18.39 -6.32
C LYS A 29 11.00 -19.44 -5.28
N LYS A 30 11.10 -19.12 -3.99
CA LYS A 30 10.78 -20.05 -2.89
C LYS A 30 9.33 -20.53 -2.95
N HIS A 31 8.43 -19.66 -3.37
CA HIS A 31 7.00 -19.94 -3.41
C HIS A 31 6.46 -20.26 -4.81
N ASP A 32 7.34 -20.36 -5.82
CA ASP A 32 7.00 -20.59 -7.23
C ASP A 32 5.94 -19.61 -7.77
N ILE A 33 6.08 -18.33 -7.40
CA ILE A 33 5.16 -17.26 -7.80
C ILE A 33 5.91 -16.28 -8.70
N PRO A 34 5.31 -15.78 -9.79
CA PRO A 34 5.88 -14.67 -10.54
C PRO A 34 6.11 -13.46 -9.63
N GLN A 35 7.28 -12.83 -9.74
CA GLN A 35 7.60 -11.62 -8.98
C GLN A 35 6.56 -10.50 -9.19
N ALA A 36 6.00 -10.39 -10.40
CA ALA A 36 4.93 -9.43 -10.71
C ALA A 36 3.70 -9.62 -9.81
N ALA A 37 3.36 -10.85 -9.43
CA ALA A 37 2.23 -11.12 -8.53
C ALA A 37 2.50 -10.64 -7.09
N LEU A 38 3.78 -10.69 -6.65
CA LEU A 38 4.18 -10.10 -5.37
C LEU A 38 4.15 -8.57 -5.42
N GLU A 39 4.57 -7.97 -6.54
CA GLU A 39 4.47 -6.52 -6.77
C GLU A 39 2.99 -6.05 -6.70
N GLU A 40 2.08 -6.78 -7.33
CA GLU A 40 0.63 -6.49 -7.26
C GLU A 40 0.06 -6.64 -5.85
N LEU A 41 0.45 -7.69 -5.12
CA LEU A 41 0.02 -7.90 -3.75
C LEU A 41 0.49 -6.77 -2.82
N LEU A 42 1.75 -6.35 -2.97
CA LEU A 42 2.32 -5.23 -2.22
C LEU A 42 1.60 -3.91 -2.52
N ALA A 43 1.28 -3.65 -3.79
CA ALA A 43 0.51 -2.47 -4.19
C ALA A 43 -0.90 -2.48 -3.56
N TRP A 44 -1.57 -3.64 -3.56
CA TRP A 44 -2.85 -3.79 -2.90
C TRP A 44 -2.76 -3.55 -1.40
N GLU A 45 -1.79 -4.15 -0.70
CA GLU A 45 -1.62 -3.99 0.74
C GLU A 45 -1.34 -2.53 1.10
N ARG A 46 -0.49 -1.85 0.33
CA ARG A 46 -0.19 -0.42 0.48
C ARG A 46 -1.47 0.41 0.38
N ALA A 47 -2.30 0.15 -0.62
CA ALA A 47 -3.58 0.83 -0.77
C ALA A 47 -4.51 0.59 0.43
N GLN A 48 -4.55 -0.62 0.98
CA GLN A 48 -5.34 -0.93 2.19
C GLN A 48 -4.80 -0.21 3.42
N GLN A 49 -3.48 -0.15 3.61
CA GLN A 49 -2.87 0.58 4.73
C GLN A 49 -3.18 2.07 4.66
N ILE A 50 -3.07 2.69 3.48
CA ILE A 50 -3.43 4.11 3.28
C ILE A 50 -4.91 4.35 3.63
N ARG A 51 -5.81 3.47 3.17
CA ARG A 51 -7.25 3.55 3.52
C ARG A 51 -7.49 3.45 5.02
N LYS A 52 -6.81 2.52 5.71
CA LYS A 52 -6.92 2.38 7.17
C LYS A 52 -6.39 3.61 7.92
N ILE A 53 -5.25 4.17 7.49
CA ILE A 53 -4.70 5.39 8.09
C ILE A 53 -5.63 6.58 7.85
N ALA A 54 -6.26 6.69 6.67
CA ALA A 54 -7.26 7.71 6.41
C ALA A 54 -8.48 7.55 7.33
N TYR A 55 -9.01 6.32 7.45
CA TYR A 55 -10.14 6.02 8.34
C TYR A 55 -9.84 6.35 9.80
N GLY A 56 -8.68 5.93 10.33
CA GLY A 56 -8.30 6.22 11.71
C GLY A 56 -8.07 7.72 11.96
N ARG A 57 -7.63 8.48 10.96
CA ARG A 57 -7.55 9.95 11.06
C ARG A 57 -8.94 10.57 11.10
N THR A 58 -9.86 10.15 10.24
CA THR A 58 -11.26 10.60 10.25
C THR A 58 -11.90 10.34 11.62
N GLU A 59 -11.77 9.13 12.14
CA GLU A 59 -12.30 8.76 13.47
C GLU A 59 -11.71 9.62 14.60
N MET A 60 -10.40 9.89 14.56
CA MET A 60 -9.74 10.77 15.52
C MET A 60 -10.21 12.23 15.38
N PHE A 61 -10.40 12.73 14.16
CA PHE A 61 -10.93 14.07 13.92
C PHE A 61 -12.37 14.22 14.41
N ASP A 62 -13.24 13.25 14.13
CA ASP A 62 -14.63 13.26 14.58
C ASP A 62 -14.72 13.26 16.11
N LYS A 63 -13.83 12.51 16.77
CA LYS A 63 -13.75 12.46 18.24
C LYS A 63 -13.20 13.74 18.86
N VAL A 64 -12.27 14.44 18.21
CA VAL A 64 -11.68 15.69 18.71
C VAL A 64 -12.61 16.88 18.47
N LEU A 65 -13.34 16.88 17.35
CA LEU A 65 -14.18 17.99 16.90
C LEU A 65 -15.66 17.85 17.27
N ASP A 66 -16.07 16.73 17.87
CA ASP A 66 -17.46 16.39 18.24
C ASP A 66 -18.46 16.58 17.08
N HIS A 67 -17.99 16.31 15.86
CA HIS A 67 -18.71 16.53 14.61
C HIS A 67 -18.68 15.27 13.73
N PRO A 68 -19.47 14.23 14.08
CA PRO A 68 -19.50 12.94 13.36
C PRO A 68 -20.13 13.03 11.95
N ASP A 69 -20.74 14.16 11.62
CA ASP A 69 -21.43 14.45 10.36
C ASP A 69 -20.59 15.25 9.37
N TYR A 70 -19.36 15.64 9.74
CA TYR A 70 -18.48 16.47 8.90
C TYR A 70 -18.15 15.82 7.55
N TRP A 71 -18.10 14.49 7.51
CA TRP A 71 -17.75 13.71 6.31
C TRP A 71 -18.97 13.16 5.56
N GLY A 72 -20.19 13.49 6.00
CA GLY A 72 -21.44 12.94 5.48
C GLY A 72 -22.24 13.87 4.58
N ASN A 73 -21.91 13.93 3.28
CA ASN A 73 -22.85 13.83 2.16
C ASN A 73 -22.16 14.13 0.82
N THR A 74 -21.62 13.09 0.19
CA THR A 74 -21.61 12.98 -1.27
C THR A 74 -22.28 11.67 -1.63
N LYS A 75 -23.60 11.75 -1.88
CA LYS A 75 -24.30 10.78 -2.72
C LYS A 75 -23.80 10.89 -4.16
#